data_AF-A0A957MFR0-F1
#
_entry.id   AF-A0A957MFR0-F1
#
_cell.length_a   1.000
_cell.length_b   1.000
_cell.length_c   1.000
_cell.angle_alpha   90.00
_cell.angle_beta   90.00
_cell.angle_gamma   90.00
#
_symmetry.space_group_name_H-M   'P 1'
#
loop_
_entity.id
_entity.type
_entity.pdbx_description
1 polymer ?
#
loop_
_entity_poly.entity_id
_entity_poly.type
_entity_poly.pdbx_seq_one_letter_code
_entity_poly.pdbx_strand_id
1 'polypeptide(L)'
;QAGIHLLACTQKPSASLIGSSMKANFPVRLVGTVASRDEARYATGIADSGAEKLQGRGDFLLVVKGEALRFQAAWIGEEECRTLAGAARVSGPPALSTRGRS
;
A
#
# COMPACT_ATOMS: atom_id res chain seq x y z
N GLN A 1 -18.46 12.40 8.87
CA GLN A 1 -17.48 11.41 8.38
C GLN A 1 -17.26 10.37 9.48
N ALA A 2 -17.11 9.09 9.14
CA ALA A 2 -16.97 8.01 10.12
C ALA A 2 -15.53 7.80 10.65
N GLY A 3 -14.51 8.46 10.06
CA GLY A 3 -13.11 8.34 10.50
C GLY A 3 -12.44 7.00 10.20
N ILE A 4 -13.01 6.19 9.29
CA ILE A 4 -12.48 4.89 8.91
C ILE A 4 -11.61 5.03 7.67
N HIS A 5 -10.37 4.57 7.75
CA HIS A 5 -9.40 4.55 6.64
C HIS A 5 -8.95 3.12 6.37
N LEU A 6 -8.82 2.76 5.08
CA LEU A 6 -8.44 1.42 4.66
C LEU A 6 -7.10 1.44 3.93
N LEU A 7 -6.19 0.55 4.35
CA LEU A 7 -4.97 0.23 3.64
C LEU A 7 -5.09 -1.21 3.12
N ALA A 8 -4.85 -1.40 1.83
CA ALA A 8 -4.84 -2.72 1.20
C ALA A 8 -3.51 -2.90 0.45
N CYS A 9 -2.87 -4.05 0.65
CA CYS A 9 -1.55 -4.35 0.12
C CYS A 9 -1.57 -5.67 -0.66
N THR A 10 -0.82 -5.74 -1.76
CA THR A 10 -0.61 -6.97 -2.53
C THR A 10 0.76 -6.96 -3.17
N GLN A 11 1.34 -8.14 -3.37
CA GLN A 11 2.58 -8.31 -4.15
C GLN A 11 2.31 -8.73 -5.60
N LYS A 12 1.07 -9.14 -5.92
CA LYS A 12 0.69 -9.63 -7.24
C LYS A 12 -0.42 -8.79 -7.84
N PRO A 13 -0.11 -7.62 -8.41
CA PRO A 13 -1.11 -6.77 -9.03
C PRO A 13 -1.56 -7.36 -10.38
N SER A 14 -2.72 -8.03 -10.39
CA SER A 14 -3.33 -8.56 -11.61
C SER A 14 -4.67 -7.88 -11.93
N ALA A 15 -5.15 -8.01 -13.16
CA ALA A 15 -6.48 -7.55 -13.56
C ALA A 15 -7.60 -8.20 -12.73
N SER A 16 -7.43 -9.48 -12.37
CA SER A 16 -8.40 -10.24 -11.57
C SER A 16 -8.48 -9.75 -10.12
N LEU A 17 -7.36 -9.25 -9.57
CA LEU A 17 -7.32 -8.71 -8.22
C LEU A 17 -7.70 -7.22 -8.20
N ILE A 18 -7.11 -6.43 -9.09
CA ILE A 18 -7.30 -4.99 -9.18
C ILE A 18 -8.33 -4.67 -10.28
N GLY A 19 -9.55 -5.14 -10.03
CA GLY A 19 -10.71 -4.90 -10.89
C GLY A 19 -11.21 -3.45 -10.83
N SER A 20 -12.30 -3.18 -11.54
CA SER A 20 -12.94 -1.86 -11.61
C SER A 20 -13.31 -1.30 -10.24
N SER A 21 -13.88 -2.12 -9.35
CA SER A 21 -14.27 -1.70 -8.01
C SER A 21 -13.09 -1.25 -7.16
N MET A 22 -11.94 -1.94 -7.24
CA MET A 22 -10.72 -1.53 -6.54
C MET A 22 -10.20 -0.19 -7.10
N LYS A 23 -10.24 -0.02 -8.43
CA LYS A 23 -9.83 1.24 -9.06
C LYS A 23 -10.69 2.44 -8.65
N ALA A 24 -12.00 2.22 -8.49
CA ALA A 24 -12.95 3.26 -8.10
C ALA A 24 -12.84 3.66 -6.61
N ASN A 25 -12.53 2.70 -5.73
CA ASN A 25 -12.55 2.92 -4.27
C ASN A 25 -11.17 3.21 -3.66
N PHE A 26 -10.07 2.95 -4.37
CA PHE A 26 -8.71 3.23 -3.91
C PHE A 26 -8.01 4.22 -4.84
N PRO A 27 -8.32 5.53 -4.76
CA PRO A 27 -7.79 6.55 -5.66
C PRO A 27 -6.34 6.98 -5.36
N VAL A 28 -5.82 6.62 -4.18
CA VAL A 28 -4.43 6.84 -3.77
C VAL A 28 -3.71 5.49 -3.78
N ARG A 29 -2.61 5.39 -4.52
CA ARG A 29 -1.84 4.14 -4.66
C ARG A 29 -0.36 4.40 -4.43
N LEU A 30 0.26 3.54 -3.63
CA LEU A 30 1.72 3.47 -3.48
C LEU A 30 2.20 2.23 -4.22
N VAL A 31 3.02 2.41 -5.24
CA VAL A 31 3.45 1.33 -6.13
C VAL A 31 4.96 1.26 -6.18
N GLY A 32 5.51 0.13 -5.70
CA GLY A 32 6.93 -0.17 -5.80
C GLY A 32 7.29 -0.79 -7.16
N THR A 33 8.53 -1.26 -7.29
CA THR A 33 8.95 -1.98 -8.50
C THR A 33 8.10 -3.23 -8.76
N VAL A 34 7.78 -3.48 -10.03
CA VAL A 34 6.94 -4.60 -10.51
C VAL A 34 7.62 -5.29 -11.68
N ALA A 35 7.19 -6.53 -11.99
CA ALA A 35 7.92 -7.36 -12.95
C ALA A 35 7.68 -6.96 -14.42
N SER A 36 6.59 -6.24 -14.72
CA SER A 36 6.21 -5.90 -16.09
C SER A 36 5.41 -4.61 -16.20
N ARG A 37 5.36 -4.05 -17.42
CA ARG A 37 4.52 -2.89 -17.77
C ARG A 37 3.02 -3.16 -17.55
N ASP A 38 2.57 -4.41 -17.72
CA ASP A 38 1.19 -4.78 -17.44
C ASP A 38 0.89 -4.75 -15.95
N GLU A 39 1.77 -5.32 -15.12
CA GLU A 39 1.67 -5.20 -13.65
C GLU A 39 1.72 -3.74 -13.20
N ALA A 40 2.57 -2.92 -13.83
CA ALA A 40 2.66 -1.49 -13.57
C ALA A 40 1.32 -0.80 -13.84
N ARG A 41 0.68 -1.12 -14.97
CA ARG A 41 -0.64 -0.60 -15.34
C ARG A 41 -1.72 -1.03 -14.35
N TYR A 42 -1.71 -2.29 -13.89
CA TYR A 42 -2.70 -2.76 -12.91
C TYR A 42 -2.51 -2.11 -11.55
N ALA A 43 -1.27 -2.04 -11.07
CA ALA A 43 -0.93 -1.48 -9.76
C ALA A 43 -1.18 0.03 -9.69
N THR A 44 -0.79 0.77 -10.73
CA THR A 44 -0.93 2.24 -10.76
C THR A 44 -2.31 2.70 -11.24
N GLY A 45 -2.94 1.93 -12.12
CA GLY A 45 -4.19 2.30 -12.78
C GLY A 45 -4.02 3.26 -13.95
N ILE A 46 -2.79 3.61 -14.34
CA ILE A 46 -2.49 4.47 -15.50
C ILE A 46 -1.60 3.73 -16.50
N ALA A 47 -1.63 4.15 -17.76
CA ALA A 47 -0.68 3.66 -18.75
C ALA A 47 0.69 4.30 -18.52
N ASP A 48 1.76 3.53 -18.77
CA ASP A 48 3.13 4.03 -18.88
C ASP A 48 3.68 4.76 -17.65
N SER A 49 3.28 4.30 -16.46
CA SER A 49 3.77 4.83 -15.20
C SER A 49 5.28 4.64 -14.99
N GLY A 50 5.88 3.63 -15.64
CA GLY A 50 7.29 3.28 -15.47
C GLY A 50 7.58 2.56 -14.15
N ALA A 51 6.56 2.03 -13.46
CA ALA A 51 6.76 1.31 -12.21
C ALA A 51 7.68 0.08 -12.37
N GLU A 52 7.68 -0.56 -13.54
CA GLU A 52 8.56 -1.68 -13.90
C GLU A 52 10.05 -1.28 -14.02
N LYS A 53 10.34 0.02 -14.00
CA LYS A 53 11.69 0.59 -14.10
C LYS A 53 12.20 1.12 -12.76
N LEU A 54 11.39 1.02 -11.70
CA LEU A 54 11.81 1.42 -10.36
C LEU A 54 12.94 0.50 -9.87
N GLN A 55 13.86 1.07 -9.10
CA GLN A 55 15.08 0.39 -8.64
C GLN A 55 14.82 -0.57 -7.45
N GLY A 56 13.57 -0.63 -6.96
CA GLY A 56 13.23 -1.34 -5.74
C GLY A 56 13.79 -0.65 -4.50
N ARG A 57 13.94 -1.39 -3.39
CA ARG A 57 14.58 -0.91 -2.15
C ARG A 57 14.08 0.46 -1.65
N GLY A 58 12.77 0.72 -1.74
CA GLY A 58 12.18 1.98 -1.32
C GLY A 58 11.94 2.98 -2.45
N ASP A 59 12.26 2.68 -3.70
CA ASP A 59 11.86 3.50 -4.85
C ASP A 59 10.40 3.22 -5.22
N PHE A 60 9.54 4.23 -5.09
CA PHE A 60 8.08 4.12 -5.22
C PHE A 60 7.49 5.22 -6.11
N LEU A 61 6.33 4.93 -6.69
CA LEU A 61 5.40 5.92 -7.23
C LEU A 61 4.22 6.12 -6.28
N LEU A 62 3.93 7.37 -5.95
CA LEU A 62 2.66 7.80 -5.39
C LEU A 62 1.75 8.21 -6.55
N VAL A 63 0.63 7.50 -6.72
CA VAL A 63 -0.37 7.80 -7.75
C VAL A 63 -1.61 8.40 -7.10
N VAL A 64 -1.92 9.65 -7.46
CA VAL A 64 -3.07 10.39 -6.96
C VAL A 64 -3.73 11.10 -8.14
N LYS A 65 -5.03 10.88 -8.34
CA LYS A 65 -5.81 11.52 -9.42
C LYS A 65 -5.20 11.34 -10.82
N GLY A 66 -4.52 10.21 -11.06
CA GLY A 66 -3.90 9.89 -12.36
C GLY A 66 -2.49 10.46 -12.54
N GLU A 67 -1.99 11.26 -11.60
CA GLU A 67 -0.62 11.76 -11.60
C GLU A 67 0.27 10.85 -10.76
N ALA A 68 1.50 10.61 -11.22
CA ALA A 68 2.49 9.79 -10.54
C ALA A 68 3.68 10.65 -10.07
N LEU A 69 3.96 10.61 -8.77
CA LEU A 69 5.13 11.23 -8.14
C LEU A 69 6.10 10.14 -7.71
N ARG A 70 7.34 10.19 -8.20
CA ARG A 70 8.40 9.27 -7.76
C ARG A 70 9.05 9.77 -6.47
N PHE A 71 9.21 8.88 -5.49
CA PHE A 71 9.85 9.20 -4.21
C PHE A 71 10.60 7.99 -3.64
N GLN A 72 11.52 8.27 -2.72
CA GLN A 72 12.24 7.26 -1.95
C GLN A 72 11.61 7.14 -0.56
N ALA A 73 11.06 5.97 -0.23
CA ALA A 73 10.55 5.65 1.09
C ALA A 73 11.69 5.49 2.11
N ALA A 74 11.44 5.92 3.34
CA ALA A 74 12.33 5.66 4.45
C ALA A 74 12.42 4.15 4.71
N TRP A 75 13.62 3.67 5.00
CA TRP A 75 13.85 2.29 5.41
C TRP A 75 13.86 2.21 6.93
N ILE A 76 13.14 1.23 7.47
CA ILE A 76 13.15 0.90 8.88
C ILE A 76 13.66 -0.53 9.05
N GLY A 77 14.63 -0.70 9.93
CA GLY A 77 15.21 -2.02 10.23
C GLY A 77 14.29 -2.88 11.08
N GLU A 78 14.50 -4.19 11.06
CA GLU A 78 13.67 -5.14 11.80
C GLU A 78 13.70 -4.90 13.33
N GLU A 79 14.86 -4.54 13.88
CA GLU A 79 15.03 -4.20 15.29
C GLU A 79 14.28 -2.91 15.68
N GLU A 80 14.36 -1.89 14.83
CA GLU A 80 13.64 -0.63 15.02
C GLU A 80 12.12 -0.87 14.93
N CYS A 81 11.65 -1.65 13.95
CA CYS A 81 10.25 -2.08 13.85
C CYS A 81 9.77 -2.78 15.12
N ARG A 82 10.55 -3.72 15.66
CA ARG A 82 10.21 -4.43 16.90
C ARG A 82 10.14 -3.48 18.10
N THR A 83 11.09 -2.56 18.20
CA THR A 83 11.13 -1.56 19.27
C THR A 83 9.90 -0.67 19.25
N LEU A 84 9.54 -0.14 18.07
CA LEU A 84 8.33 0.69 17.90
C LEU A 84 7.05 -0.10 18.20
N ALA A 85 6.95 -1.34 17.70
CA ALA A 85 5.80 -2.20 17.98
C ALA A 85 5.68 -2.56 19.47
N GLY A 86 6.81 -2.74 20.16
CA GLY A 86 6.87 -2.97 21.60
C GLY A 86 6.42 -1.75 22.40
N ALA A 87 6.92 -0.56 22.07
CA ALA A 87 6.53 0.69 22.72
C ALA A 87 5.02 0.96 22.62
N ALA A 88 4.39 0.65 21.48
CA ALA A 88 2.94 0.77 21.30
C ALA A 88 2.13 -0.13 22.24
N ARG A 89 2.66 -1.31 22.62
CA ARG A 89 2.00 -2.26 23.53
C ARG A 89 2.06 -1.84 25.00
N VAL A 90 3.08 -1.07 25.38
CA VAL A 90 3.22 -0.52 26.74
C VAL A 90 2.09 0.47 27.07
N SER A 91 1.46 1.04 26.04
CA SER A 91 0.30 1.94 26.20
C SER A 91 -1.01 1.24 26.61
N GLY A 92 -0.97 -0.07 26.88
CA GLY A 92 -2.10 -0.90 27.32
C GLY A 92 -2.52 -1.93 26.26
N PRO A 93 -3.11 -3.08 26.66
CA PRO A 93 -3.58 -4.07 25.70
C PRO A 93 -4.69 -3.48 24.83
N PRO A 94 -4.75 -3.85 23.53
CA PRO A 94 -5.84 -3.39 22.67
C PRO A 94 -7.18 -3.82 23.28
N ALA A 95 -8.10 -2.88 23.44
CA ALA A 95 -9.46 -3.18 23.84
C ALA A 95 -10.16 -3.96 22.71
N LEU A 96 -10.05 -5.29 22.76
CA LEU A 96 -10.72 -6.17 21.81
C LEU A 96 -12.22 -6.14 22.09
N SER A 97 -12.99 -5.55 21.18
CA SER A 97 -14.46 -5.63 21.20
C SER A 97 -14.88 -7.08 20.98
N THR A 98 -15.46 -7.72 21.99
CA THR A 98 -16.00 -9.09 21.91
C THR A 98 -17.43 -9.16 21.37
N ARG A 99 -17.94 -8.09 20.73
CA ARG A 99 -19.30 -8.10 20.18
C ARG A 99 -19.38 -9.00 18.93
N GLY A 100 -19.79 -10.25 19.13
CA GLY A 100 -20.05 -11.18 18.03
C GLY A 100 -20.25 -12.66 18.37
N ARG A 101 -20.65 -13.00 19.60
CA ARG A 101 -21.22 -14.34 19.89
C ARG A 101 -22.65 -14.16 20.38
N SER A 102 -23.59 -14.17 19.45
CA SER A 102 -25.02 -14.40 19.69
C SER A 102 -25.52 -15.35 18.63
#